data_AF-A0A3D2CA89-F1
#
_entry.id   AF-A0A3D2CA89-F1
#
_cell.length_a   1.000
_cell.length_b   1.000
_cell.length_c   1.000
_cell.angle_alpha   90.00
_cell.angle_beta   90.00
_cell.angle_gamma   90.00
#
_symmetry.space_group_name_H-M   'P 1'
#
loop_
_entity.id
_entity.type
_entity.pdbx_description
1 polymer ?
#
loop_
_entity_poly.entity_id
_entity_poly.type
_entity_poly.pdbx_seq_one_letter_code
_entity_poly.pdbx_strand_id
1 'polypeptide(L)'
;MSTRACLLGLPLLAACAQDSSFTKLADPEPPAVDTSAPPIEVEEEVIPEVDEDCPDYSVGGIVLSVDESCENEPFIGQEYTPVVEWEWQEFPTFPESHGSFYAPVVAHMTDDNRDGLVGDGDIPDVLIGTYDFATYTLFVLRLLSGDGSMEHWSRDHWDVDGTAWFPDSLMSPAVADVDSDGHAEIFLVVHSDPTIVHEWTTCRLARVSSAGELEALSEELPICLPHAPVLTDMTGDGDIEVVVHTTVFSADDLATEASPLTGREGGDARSPTYWNGPIPAVVDLDGDGTQEIATGLHIQEADGTPRCFTDAPYDGWTAVADLNGDGIGEGVITGNGSITIV
;
A
#
# COMPACT_ATOMS: atom_id res chain seq x y z
N MET A 1 -65.16 -41.13 -7.17
CA MET A 1 -63.81 -41.72 -7.18
C MET A 1 -63.01 -41.06 -6.07
N SER A 2 -62.71 -41.83 -5.03
CA SER A 2 -61.70 -41.51 -4.02
C SER A 2 -60.33 -41.43 -4.71
N THR A 3 -59.43 -40.52 -4.31
CA THR A 3 -58.13 -40.84 -3.68
C THR A 3 -57.39 -39.54 -3.28
N ARG A 4 -56.67 -39.67 -2.15
CA ARG A 4 -55.88 -38.75 -1.31
C ARG A 4 -54.78 -37.92 -2.00
N ALA A 5 -54.40 -36.80 -1.37
CA ALA A 5 -53.00 -36.45 -1.02
C ALA A 5 -53.02 -35.27 0.00
N CYS A 6 -52.79 -35.54 1.28
CA CYS A 6 -51.53 -35.38 2.02
C CYS A 6 -51.19 -33.92 2.38
N LEU A 7 -51.52 -33.54 3.62
CA LEU A 7 -50.85 -32.46 4.35
C LEU A 7 -49.42 -32.90 4.65
N LEU A 8 -48.44 -32.05 4.34
CA LEU A 8 -47.16 -32.02 5.04
C LEU A 8 -46.82 -30.56 5.29
N GLY A 9 -46.67 -30.22 6.57
CA GLY A 9 -46.36 -28.88 7.04
C GLY A 9 -44.99 -28.43 6.56
N LEU A 10 -44.92 -27.16 6.16
CA LEU A 10 -43.67 -26.45 5.98
C LEU A 10 -43.16 -26.01 7.37
N PRO A 11 -42.03 -26.52 7.87
CA PRO A 11 -41.35 -25.88 8.99
C PRO A 11 -40.78 -24.54 8.50
N LEU A 12 -40.98 -23.48 9.29
CA LEU A 12 -40.15 -22.28 9.19
C LEU A 12 -38.70 -22.71 9.44
N LEU A 13 -37.86 -22.59 8.42
CA LEU A 13 -36.40 -22.51 8.59
C LEU A 13 -36.02 -21.04 8.40
N ALA A 14 -35.69 -20.41 9.52
CA ALA A 14 -34.89 -19.20 9.55
C ALA A 14 -33.42 -19.58 9.32
N ALA A 15 -32.65 -18.62 8.78
CA ALA A 15 -31.26 -18.70 8.31
C ALA A 15 -31.10 -19.43 6.95
N CYS A 16 -30.50 -18.88 5.90
CA CYS A 16 -29.61 -17.73 5.75
C CYS A 16 -30.15 -16.83 4.62
N ALA A 17 -30.51 -15.59 4.94
CA ALA A 17 -30.65 -14.55 3.94
C ALA A 17 -29.51 -13.57 4.22
N GLN A 18 -28.36 -13.77 3.58
CA GLN A 18 -27.37 -12.72 3.48
C GLN A 18 -27.77 -11.87 2.28
N ASP A 19 -28.22 -10.66 2.60
CA ASP A 19 -28.49 -9.62 1.64
C ASP A 19 -27.15 -9.15 1.08
N SER A 20 -26.71 -9.74 -0.03
CA SER A 20 -25.51 -9.29 -0.77
C SER A 20 -25.79 -8.05 -1.62
N SER A 21 -26.89 -7.33 -1.36
CA SER A 21 -27.10 -6.04 -1.99
C SER A 21 -26.16 -5.02 -1.33
N PHE A 22 -25.30 -4.41 -2.15
CA PHE A 22 -24.79 -3.09 -1.84
C PHE A 22 -26.01 -2.16 -1.80
N THR A 23 -26.61 -2.02 -0.63
CA THR A 23 -27.49 -0.90 -0.37
C THR A 23 -26.57 0.31 -0.39
N LYS A 24 -26.73 1.23 -1.36
CA LYS A 24 -26.14 2.56 -1.25
C LYS A 24 -26.61 3.12 0.09
N LEU A 25 -25.72 3.14 1.09
CA LEU A 25 -25.92 3.98 2.26
C LEU A 25 -26.10 5.37 1.68
N ALA A 26 -27.24 6.02 1.96
CA ALA A 26 -27.38 7.43 1.63
C ALA A 26 -26.12 8.13 2.14
N ASP A 27 -25.54 9.01 1.30
CA ASP A 27 -24.33 9.75 1.66
C ASP A 27 -24.54 10.30 3.07
N PRO A 28 -23.74 9.90 4.07
CA PRO A 28 -24.02 10.26 5.44
C PRO A 28 -24.02 11.79 5.51
N GLU A 29 -25.14 12.39 5.90
CA GLU A 29 -25.12 13.80 6.28
C GLU A 29 -24.11 13.91 7.44
N PRO A 30 -23.05 14.71 7.30
CA PRO A 30 -22.06 14.84 8.37
C PRO A 30 -22.80 15.29 9.64
N PRO A 31 -22.43 14.74 10.81
CA PRO A 31 -23.11 15.09 12.06
C PRO A 31 -23.05 16.60 12.26
N ALA A 32 -24.20 17.23 12.46
CA ALA A 32 -24.31 18.68 12.69
C ALA A 32 -23.67 19.14 14.02
N VAL A 33 -23.05 18.22 14.76
CA VAL A 33 -22.40 18.45 16.04
C VAL A 33 -21.00 17.87 15.95
N ASP A 34 -20.04 18.76 16.15
CA ASP A 34 -18.62 18.49 16.35
C ASP A 34 -18.43 17.32 17.35
N THR A 35 -17.80 16.24 16.88
CA THR A 35 -17.55 15.02 17.67
C THR A 35 -16.22 15.07 18.42
N SER A 36 -15.56 16.22 18.54
CA SER A 36 -14.47 16.42 19.49
C SER A 36 -15.00 16.40 20.93
N ALA A 37 -15.36 15.20 21.40
CA ALA A 37 -15.53 14.96 22.82
C ALA A 37 -14.14 15.05 23.48
N PRO A 38 -13.97 15.80 24.58
CA PRO A 38 -12.72 15.78 25.33
C PRO A 38 -12.44 14.37 25.86
N PRO A 39 -11.16 14.00 26.06
CA PRO A 39 -10.79 12.65 26.47
C PRO A 39 -11.53 12.25 27.74
N ILE A 40 -12.10 11.04 27.74
CA ILE A 40 -12.59 10.41 28.96
C ILE A 40 -11.35 10.14 29.81
N GLU A 41 -11.30 10.68 31.03
CA GLU A 41 -10.27 10.30 32.00
C GLU A 41 -10.40 8.79 32.27
N VAL A 42 -9.49 7.99 31.72
CA VAL A 42 -9.37 6.57 32.01
C VAL A 42 -8.60 6.44 33.33
N GLU A 43 -9.21 5.79 34.32
CA GLU A 43 -8.52 5.42 35.55
C GLU A 43 -7.45 4.37 35.22
N GLU A 44 -6.18 4.77 35.36
CA GLU A 44 -4.93 3.99 35.22
C GLU A 44 -4.87 3.02 34.02
N GLU A 45 -4.04 3.42 33.05
CA GLU A 45 -3.55 2.61 31.95
C GLU A 45 -2.92 1.31 32.48
N VAL A 46 -3.61 0.19 32.25
CA VAL A 46 -3.05 -1.14 32.50
C VAL A 46 -2.20 -1.50 31.29
N ILE A 47 -0.92 -1.13 31.34
CA ILE A 47 0.09 -1.59 30.37
C ILE A 47 0.20 -3.11 30.57
N PRO A 48 -0.22 -3.95 29.59
CA PRO A 48 0.01 -5.39 29.69
C PRO A 48 1.53 -5.63 29.66
N GLU A 49 2.03 -6.52 30.54
CA GLU A 49 3.43 -6.95 30.45
C GLU A 49 3.66 -7.61 29.09
N VAL A 50 4.55 -7.03 28.28
CA VAL A 50 5.05 -7.62 27.04
C VAL A 50 5.79 -8.90 27.40
N ASP A 51 5.26 -10.04 26.96
CA ASP A 51 5.91 -11.34 27.15
C ASP A 51 7.17 -11.37 26.27
N GLU A 52 8.37 -11.46 26.86
CA GLU A 52 9.66 -11.45 26.14
C GLU A 52 9.82 -12.66 25.20
N ASP A 53 9.00 -13.70 25.38
CA ASP A 53 9.00 -14.90 24.55
C ASP A 53 7.76 -14.90 23.64
N CYS A 54 7.97 -14.70 22.34
CA CYS A 54 6.94 -14.95 21.33
C CYS A 54 6.52 -16.42 21.43
N PRO A 55 5.27 -16.74 21.83
CA PRO A 55 4.85 -18.12 21.92
C PRO A 55 5.00 -18.77 20.55
N ASP A 56 5.54 -19.98 20.51
CA ASP A 56 5.64 -20.77 19.29
C ASP A 56 4.22 -21.14 18.82
N TYR A 57 3.55 -20.23 18.12
CA TYR A 57 2.23 -20.41 17.53
C TYR A 57 2.36 -21.26 16.26
N SER A 58 2.82 -22.50 16.43
CA SER A 58 2.62 -23.52 15.41
C SER A 58 1.16 -23.98 15.45
N VAL A 59 0.26 -23.19 14.86
CA VAL A 59 -1.08 -23.68 14.57
C VAL A 59 -0.93 -24.68 13.43
N GLY A 60 -0.77 -25.96 13.78
CA GLY A 60 -0.65 -27.03 12.81
C GLY A 60 -1.81 -26.95 11.83
N GLY A 61 -1.51 -26.68 10.56
CA GLY A 61 -2.51 -26.49 9.52
C GLY A 61 -3.52 -27.64 9.54
N ILE A 62 -4.77 -27.32 9.89
CA ILE A 62 -5.84 -28.30 9.86
C ILE A 62 -6.26 -28.40 8.40
N VAL A 63 -6.22 -29.60 7.82
CA VAL A 63 -6.86 -29.84 6.54
C VAL A 63 -8.36 -29.70 6.77
N LEU A 64 -8.89 -28.52 6.50
CA LEU A 64 -10.32 -28.28 6.51
C LEU A 64 -10.92 -28.96 5.28
N SER A 65 -11.95 -29.77 5.49
CA SER A 65 -12.81 -30.21 4.40
C SER A 65 -13.62 -29.02 3.92
N VAL A 66 -13.69 -28.83 2.60
CA VAL A 66 -14.62 -27.85 2.01
C VAL A 66 -16.01 -28.18 2.51
N ASP A 67 -16.63 -27.24 3.23
CA ASP A 67 -18.03 -27.36 3.60
C ASP A 67 -18.87 -26.96 2.39
N GLU A 68 -19.29 -27.94 1.60
CA GLU A 68 -20.16 -27.72 0.44
C GLU A 68 -21.50 -27.08 0.83
N SER A 69 -21.89 -27.09 2.11
CA SER A 69 -23.08 -26.34 2.57
C SER A 69 -22.86 -24.83 2.66
N CYS A 70 -21.59 -24.39 2.65
CA CYS A 70 -21.16 -23.01 2.54
C CYS A 70 -20.73 -22.65 1.10
N GLU A 71 -20.93 -23.54 0.12
CA GLU A 71 -20.69 -23.23 -1.28
C GLU A 71 -21.61 -22.08 -1.71
N ASN A 72 -20.99 -20.92 -1.96
CA ASN A 72 -21.66 -19.75 -2.49
C ASN A 72 -21.22 -19.59 -3.94
N GLU A 73 -22.09 -19.92 -4.89
CA GLU A 73 -21.89 -19.46 -6.26
C GLU A 73 -22.16 -17.94 -6.26
N PRO A 74 -21.16 -17.09 -6.53
CA PRO A 74 -21.36 -15.66 -6.53
C PRO A 74 -22.47 -15.32 -7.53
N PHE A 75 -23.59 -14.79 -7.02
CA PHE A 75 -24.67 -14.31 -7.86
C PHE A 75 -24.19 -13.06 -8.60
N ILE A 76 -23.77 -13.23 -9.84
CA ILE A 76 -23.50 -12.13 -10.77
C ILE A 76 -24.86 -11.59 -11.23
N GLY A 77 -25.55 -10.89 -10.30
CA GLY A 77 -26.92 -10.41 -10.47
C GLY A 77 -27.07 -9.26 -11.46
N GLN A 78 -25.97 -8.62 -11.81
CA GLN A 78 -25.88 -7.64 -12.88
C GLN A 78 -24.66 -7.98 -13.73
N GLU A 79 -24.86 -7.98 -15.04
CA GLU A 79 -23.75 -8.01 -15.99
C GLU A 79 -22.93 -6.73 -15.76
N TYR A 80 -21.68 -6.87 -15.31
CA TYR A 80 -20.76 -5.75 -15.26
C TYR A 80 -20.38 -5.37 -16.69
N THR A 81 -20.99 -4.33 -17.22
CA THR A 81 -20.76 -3.79 -18.57
C THR A 81 -20.04 -2.45 -18.48
N PRO A 82 -18.72 -2.41 -18.21
CA PRO A 82 -17.97 -1.17 -18.18
C PRO A 82 -17.95 -0.53 -19.58
N VAL A 83 -18.03 0.79 -19.62
CA VAL A 83 -17.76 1.59 -20.82
C VAL A 83 -16.50 2.40 -20.57
N VAL A 84 -15.66 2.54 -21.59
CA VAL A 84 -14.46 3.38 -21.51
C VAL A 84 -14.90 4.82 -21.34
N GLU A 85 -14.46 5.46 -20.25
CA GLU A 85 -14.67 6.89 -20.03
C GLU A 85 -13.65 7.70 -20.83
N TRP A 86 -12.36 7.37 -20.67
CA TRP A 86 -11.27 7.88 -21.48
C TRP A 86 -10.14 6.84 -21.59
N GLU A 87 -9.24 7.05 -22.55
CA GLU A 87 -8.01 6.26 -22.72
C GLU A 87 -6.86 7.17 -23.11
N TRP A 88 -5.66 6.91 -22.60
CA TRP A 88 -4.45 7.64 -22.95
C TRP A 88 -3.63 6.82 -23.95
N GLN A 89 -3.76 7.12 -25.25
CA GLN A 89 -3.15 6.29 -26.30
C GLN A 89 -1.73 6.72 -26.71
N GLU A 90 -1.42 8.01 -26.62
CA GLU A 90 -0.15 8.56 -27.07
C GLU A 90 0.37 9.60 -26.07
N PHE A 91 1.60 9.40 -25.57
CA PHE A 91 2.26 10.39 -24.73
C PHE A 91 2.97 11.44 -25.60
N PRO A 92 2.71 12.74 -25.40
CA PRO A 92 3.34 13.80 -26.19
C PRO A 92 4.85 13.92 -25.88
N THR A 93 5.25 13.62 -24.66
CA THR A 93 6.65 13.63 -24.19
C THR A 93 7.10 12.20 -23.95
N PHE A 94 8.28 11.82 -24.46
CA PHE A 94 8.81 10.45 -24.41
C PHE A 94 7.80 9.39 -24.95
N PRO A 95 7.31 9.51 -26.19
CA PRO A 95 6.28 8.61 -26.75
C PRO A 95 6.70 7.13 -26.79
N GLU A 96 7.99 6.85 -26.82
CA GLU A 96 8.57 5.51 -26.73
C GLU A 96 8.38 4.86 -25.34
N SER A 97 8.19 5.67 -24.29
CA SER A 97 7.90 5.22 -22.93
C SER A 97 6.39 5.20 -22.70
N HIS A 98 5.75 4.06 -23.01
CA HIS A 98 4.29 3.87 -22.99
C HIS A 98 3.84 2.58 -22.30
N GLY A 99 4.79 1.78 -21.79
CA GLY A 99 4.49 0.59 -21.01
C GLY A 99 4.35 0.90 -19.53
N SER A 100 3.33 0.35 -18.86
CA SER A 100 3.16 0.48 -17.40
C SER A 100 3.06 -0.89 -16.74
N PHE A 101 3.67 -1.05 -15.57
CA PHE A 101 3.80 -2.34 -14.87
C PHE A 101 3.24 -2.34 -13.44
N TYR A 102 2.84 -1.19 -12.90
CA TYR A 102 2.38 -1.06 -11.51
C TYR A 102 1.01 -0.38 -11.41
N ALA A 103 0.42 -0.41 -10.20
CA ALA A 103 -0.90 0.19 -9.95
C ALA A 103 -0.83 1.73 -9.95
N PRO A 104 -1.66 2.43 -10.73
CA PRO A 104 -1.67 3.88 -10.75
C PRO A 104 -1.98 4.45 -9.36
N VAL A 105 -1.37 5.59 -9.03
CA VAL A 105 -1.69 6.33 -7.82
C VAL A 105 -2.64 7.47 -8.17
N VAL A 106 -3.67 7.68 -7.35
CA VAL A 106 -4.68 8.71 -7.57
C VAL A 106 -4.66 9.66 -6.38
N ALA A 107 -4.52 10.96 -6.64
CA ALA A 107 -4.49 12.01 -5.63
C ALA A 107 -4.89 13.35 -6.24
N HIS A 108 -5.36 14.32 -5.45
CA HIS A 108 -5.50 15.69 -5.92
C HIS A 108 -4.11 16.34 -5.96
N MET A 109 -3.64 16.74 -7.14
CA MET A 109 -2.31 17.34 -7.32
C MET A 109 -2.37 18.73 -7.96
N THR A 110 -3.55 19.16 -8.43
CA THR A 110 -3.74 20.43 -9.15
C THR A 110 -4.99 21.20 -8.70
N ASP A 111 -4.91 22.53 -8.68
CA ASP A 111 -6.02 23.46 -8.42
C ASP A 111 -6.70 23.83 -9.75
N ASP A 112 -7.61 22.95 -10.20
CA ASP A 112 -8.32 23.10 -11.47
C ASP A 112 -9.37 24.21 -11.40
N ASN A 113 -9.98 24.36 -10.22
CA ASN A 113 -11.10 25.27 -10.00
C ASN A 113 -10.65 26.73 -9.71
N ARG A 114 -9.36 26.92 -9.40
CA ARG A 114 -8.65 28.17 -9.12
C ARG A 114 -9.11 28.88 -7.85
N ASP A 115 -9.48 28.14 -6.82
CA ASP A 115 -9.79 28.70 -5.50
C ASP A 115 -8.55 28.81 -4.59
N GLY A 116 -7.39 28.32 -5.06
CA GLY A 116 -6.12 28.35 -4.35
C GLY A 116 -5.93 27.20 -3.39
N LEU A 117 -6.78 26.17 -3.45
CA LEU A 117 -6.67 24.93 -2.69
C LEU A 117 -6.56 23.75 -3.67
N VAL A 118 -5.88 22.68 -3.27
CA VAL A 118 -5.87 21.42 -4.00
C VAL A 118 -6.69 20.42 -3.19
N GLY A 119 -7.81 19.95 -3.72
CA GLY A 119 -8.65 18.97 -3.04
C GLY A 119 -10.11 18.97 -3.50
N ASP A 120 -11.02 19.11 -2.53
CA ASP A 120 -12.47 19.02 -2.76
C ASP A 120 -12.94 20.03 -3.81
N GLY A 121 -13.30 19.53 -5.00
CA GLY A 121 -13.79 20.35 -6.12
C GLY A 121 -12.86 20.35 -7.33
N ASP A 122 -11.62 19.89 -7.16
CA ASP A 122 -10.66 19.66 -8.24
C ASP A 122 -10.84 18.27 -8.86
N ILE A 123 -10.25 18.06 -10.03
CA ILE A 123 -10.22 16.75 -10.67
C ILE A 123 -9.07 15.98 -10.02
N PRO A 124 -9.29 14.75 -9.50
CA PRO A 124 -8.18 13.96 -9.00
C PRO A 124 -7.24 13.61 -10.17
N ASP A 125 -5.95 13.63 -9.92
CA ASP A 125 -4.92 13.30 -10.89
C ASP A 125 -4.50 11.84 -10.78
N VAL A 126 -3.91 11.31 -11.86
CA VAL A 126 -3.41 9.94 -11.97
C VAL A 126 -1.91 9.98 -12.22
N LEU A 127 -1.15 9.53 -11.23
CA LEU A 127 0.30 9.39 -11.29
C LEU A 127 0.67 7.98 -11.75
N ILE A 128 1.43 7.90 -12.84
CA ILE A 128 1.88 6.64 -13.42
C ILE A 128 3.35 6.70 -13.77
N GLY A 129 3.96 5.53 -13.85
CA GLY A 129 5.32 5.34 -14.33
C GLY A 129 5.25 4.50 -15.59
N THR A 130 6.08 4.90 -16.54
CA THR A 130 6.13 4.28 -17.86
C THR A 130 7.55 3.95 -18.26
N TYR A 131 7.72 2.98 -19.15
CA TYR A 131 9.02 2.63 -19.74
C TYR A 131 8.87 2.11 -21.17
N ASP A 132 10.00 2.03 -21.88
CA ASP A 132 10.06 1.39 -23.20
C ASP A 132 10.17 -0.14 -23.05
N PHE A 133 9.09 -0.86 -23.37
CA PHE A 133 9.05 -2.33 -23.34
C PHE A 133 10.02 -3.00 -24.33
N ALA A 134 10.41 -2.31 -25.42
CA ALA A 134 11.28 -2.88 -26.44
C ALA A 134 12.74 -2.93 -25.97
N THR A 135 13.17 -1.93 -25.19
CA THR A 135 14.55 -1.80 -24.70
C THR A 135 14.70 -2.07 -23.22
N TYR A 136 13.61 -2.08 -22.45
CA TYR A 136 13.61 -2.15 -20.98
C TYR A 136 14.42 -0.99 -20.35
N THR A 137 14.21 0.22 -20.89
CA THR A 137 14.87 1.46 -20.44
C THR A 137 13.88 2.63 -20.40
N LEU A 138 14.38 3.82 -20.06
CA LEU A 138 13.67 5.10 -20.14
C LEU A 138 12.42 5.11 -19.26
N PHE A 139 12.67 5.05 -17.95
CA PHE A 139 11.63 5.26 -16.96
C PHE A 139 11.16 6.70 -16.98
N VAL A 140 9.84 6.91 -17.00
CA VAL A 140 9.22 8.23 -17.01
C VAL A 140 8.06 8.23 -16.01
N LEU A 141 8.15 9.11 -15.01
CA LEU A 141 7.05 9.44 -14.12
C LEU A 141 6.16 10.49 -14.78
N ARG A 142 4.84 10.30 -14.73
CA ARG A 142 3.86 11.14 -15.44
C ARG A 142 2.67 11.43 -14.56
N LEU A 143 2.22 12.68 -14.60
CA LEU A 143 0.99 13.12 -13.95
C LEU A 143 -0.06 13.44 -15.02
N LEU A 144 -1.17 12.71 -15.00
CA LEU A 144 -2.29 12.87 -15.92
C LEU A 144 -3.50 13.41 -15.16
N SER A 145 -4.31 14.27 -15.78
CA SER A 145 -5.60 14.65 -15.19
C SER A 145 -6.53 13.43 -15.19
N GLY A 146 -7.28 13.21 -14.12
CA GLY A 146 -8.16 12.04 -13.98
C GLY A 146 -9.37 12.02 -14.91
N ASP A 147 -9.64 13.12 -15.63
CA ASP A 147 -10.63 13.16 -16.72
C ASP A 147 -10.02 12.86 -18.11
N GLY A 148 -8.72 12.59 -18.17
CA GLY A 148 -7.97 12.30 -19.40
C GLY A 148 -7.76 13.53 -20.31
N SER A 149 -7.98 14.74 -19.81
CA SER A 149 -7.87 15.96 -20.62
C SER A 149 -6.44 16.38 -20.94
N MET A 150 -5.48 16.09 -20.05
CA MET A 150 -4.08 16.46 -20.24
C MET A 150 -3.08 15.63 -19.43
N GLU A 151 -1.81 15.65 -19.90
CA GLU A 151 -0.63 15.30 -19.12
C GLU A 151 -0.10 16.62 -18.55
N HIS A 152 -0.13 16.76 -17.22
CA HIS A 152 0.37 17.96 -16.54
C HIS A 152 1.88 18.08 -16.73
N TRP A 153 2.60 16.96 -16.55
CA TRP A 153 4.03 16.87 -16.76
C TRP A 153 4.51 15.42 -16.87
N SER A 154 5.74 15.27 -17.36
CA SER A 154 6.50 14.02 -17.40
C SER A 154 7.95 14.27 -17.00
N ARG A 155 8.58 13.33 -16.27
CA ARG A 155 9.99 13.39 -15.87
C ARG A 155 10.67 12.04 -16.09
N ASP A 156 11.75 12.03 -16.86
CA ASP A 156 12.59 10.84 -17.06
C ASP A 156 13.79 10.82 -16.12
N HIS A 157 14.24 11.98 -15.61
CA HIS A 157 15.29 12.07 -14.60
C HIS A 157 15.34 13.43 -13.89
N TRP A 158 16.15 13.51 -12.83
CA TRP A 158 16.62 14.74 -12.21
C TRP A 158 18.15 14.74 -12.09
N ASP A 159 18.80 15.85 -12.42
CA ASP A 159 20.25 16.01 -12.29
C ASP A 159 20.64 16.63 -10.94
N VAL A 160 21.44 15.92 -10.14
CA VAL A 160 21.99 16.39 -8.86
C VAL A 160 23.49 16.17 -8.83
N ASP A 161 24.26 17.25 -8.68
CA ASP A 161 25.73 17.23 -8.60
C ASP A 161 26.44 16.47 -9.74
N GLY A 162 25.83 16.47 -10.94
CA GLY A 162 26.36 15.78 -12.12
C GLY A 162 26.00 14.29 -12.21
N THR A 163 25.13 13.80 -11.32
CA THR A 163 24.51 12.48 -11.37
C THR A 163 23.05 12.62 -11.77
N ALA A 164 22.62 11.87 -12.78
CA ALA A 164 21.22 11.76 -13.15
C ALA A 164 20.54 10.67 -12.31
N TRP A 165 19.37 10.99 -11.76
CA TRP A 165 18.53 10.10 -10.97
C TRP A 165 17.22 9.84 -11.72
N PHE A 166 16.98 8.58 -12.06
CA PHE A 166 15.84 8.12 -12.86
C PHE A 166 14.76 7.55 -11.93
N PRO A 167 13.47 7.84 -12.15
CA PRO A 167 12.40 7.31 -11.32
C PRO A 167 12.30 5.79 -11.46
N ASP A 168 12.09 5.08 -10.36
CA ASP A 168 11.65 3.69 -10.44
C ASP A 168 10.22 3.65 -11.01
N SER A 169 10.03 2.97 -12.14
CA SER A 169 8.69 2.76 -12.73
C SER A 169 8.25 1.30 -12.73
N LEU A 170 8.80 0.49 -11.83
CA LEU A 170 8.39 -0.91 -11.63
C LEU A 170 7.50 -1.08 -10.39
N MET A 171 7.39 -0.07 -9.54
CA MET A 171 6.52 -0.08 -8.37
C MET A 171 5.87 1.29 -8.13
N SER A 172 4.73 1.29 -7.44
CA SER A 172 3.94 2.48 -7.15
C SER A 172 4.68 3.44 -6.22
N PRO A 173 4.70 4.75 -6.54
CA PRO A 173 5.12 5.77 -5.58
C PRO A 173 4.08 5.91 -4.45
N ALA A 174 4.43 6.65 -3.41
CA ALA A 174 3.49 7.11 -2.39
C ALA A 174 3.25 8.63 -2.53
N VAL A 175 2.05 9.09 -2.17
CA VAL A 175 1.66 10.49 -2.31
C VAL A 175 0.90 10.94 -1.07
N ALA A 176 1.33 12.04 -0.45
CA ALA A 176 0.64 12.72 0.64
C ALA A 176 1.16 14.15 0.78
N ASP A 177 0.34 15.04 1.35
CA ASP A 177 0.78 16.34 1.87
C ASP A 177 1.44 16.07 3.23
N VAL A 178 2.78 16.08 3.26
CA VAL A 178 3.55 15.69 4.45
C VAL A 178 3.97 16.89 5.31
N ASP A 179 3.97 18.09 4.75
CA ASP A 179 4.37 19.31 5.45
C ASP A 179 3.19 20.26 5.76
N SER A 180 1.96 19.82 5.43
CA SER A 180 0.71 20.53 5.64
C SER A 180 0.64 21.88 4.91
N ASP A 181 1.30 22.01 3.76
CA ASP A 181 1.25 23.22 2.94
C ASP A 181 0.03 23.28 2.00
N GLY A 182 -0.74 22.19 1.92
CA GLY A 182 -1.92 22.03 1.07
C GLY A 182 -1.63 21.43 -0.30
N HIS A 183 -0.39 21.01 -0.58
CA HIS A 183 0.00 20.27 -1.78
C HIS A 183 0.58 18.93 -1.37
N ALA A 184 0.32 17.91 -2.19
CA ALA A 184 0.90 16.61 -1.94
C ALA A 184 2.28 16.45 -2.60
N GLU A 185 3.20 15.84 -1.87
CA GLU A 185 4.50 15.39 -2.34
C GLU A 185 4.43 13.94 -2.81
N ILE A 186 5.36 13.58 -3.67
CA ILE A 186 5.52 12.25 -4.25
C ILE A 186 6.81 11.64 -3.71
N PHE A 187 6.70 10.45 -3.14
CA PHE A 187 7.81 9.66 -2.62
C PHE A 187 8.02 8.44 -3.49
N LEU A 188 9.25 8.26 -3.99
CA LEU A 188 9.62 7.14 -4.84
C LEU A 188 11.11 6.82 -4.74
N VAL A 189 11.46 5.58 -5.05
CA VAL A 189 12.86 5.20 -5.25
C VAL A 189 13.34 5.76 -6.59
N VAL A 190 14.56 6.27 -6.62
CA VAL A 190 15.27 6.70 -7.84
C VAL A 190 16.61 5.97 -7.96
N HIS A 191 17.02 5.71 -9.20
CA HIS A 191 18.23 4.96 -9.53
C HIS A 191 19.21 5.83 -10.32
N SER A 192 20.52 5.61 -10.17
CA SER A 192 21.51 6.34 -10.99
C SER A 192 21.77 5.70 -12.36
N ASP A 193 21.07 4.61 -12.69
CA ASP A 193 21.14 3.90 -13.96
C ASP A 193 19.70 3.71 -14.52
N PRO A 194 19.42 4.16 -15.76
CA PRO A 194 18.08 4.10 -16.35
C PRO A 194 17.69 2.74 -16.93
N THR A 195 18.55 1.72 -16.84
CA THR A 195 18.28 0.39 -17.38
C THR A 195 17.57 -0.48 -16.36
N ILE A 196 16.56 -1.25 -16.78
CA ILE A 196 15.98 -2.30 -15.94
C ILE A 196 17.05 -3.36 -15.72
N VAL A 197 17.52 -3.48 -14.49
CA VAL A 197 18.41 -4.54 -14.03
C VAL A 197 17.83 -5.17 -12.77
N HIS A 198 18.11 -6.46 -12.54
CA HIS A 198 17.63 -7.20 -11.35
C HIS A 198 18.18 -6.68 -10.02
N GLU A 199 19.26 -5.89 -10.08
CA GLU A 199 19.98 -5.29 -8.95
C GLU A 199 20.65 -4.02 -9.46
N TRP A 200 20.13 -2.85 -9.07
CA TRP A 200 20.86 -1.59 -9.24
C TRP A 200 21.97 -1.50 -8.21
N THR A 201 23.03 -0.75 -8.51
CA THR A 201 24.13 -0.55 -7.55
C THR A 201 23.94 0.68 -6.67
N THR A 202 23.07 1.61 -7.07
CA THR A 202 22.95 2.91 -6.44
C THR A 202 21.53 3.45 -6.62
N CYS A 203 20.85 3.68 -5.51
CA CYS A 203 19.49 4.18 -5.46
C CYS A 203 19.27 4.97 -4.17
N ARG A 204 18.30 5.87 -4.20
CA ARG A 204 17.92 6.75 -3.09
C ARG A 204 16.41 6.87 -3.05
N LEU A 205 15.85 7.22 -1.90
CA LEU A 205 14.48 7.73 -1.81
C LEU A 205 14.50 9.21 -2.25
N ALA A 206 13.55 9.58 -3.10
CA ALA A 206 13.33 10.95 -3.54
C ALA A 206 11.99 11.46 -3.02
N ARG A 207 11.97 12.74 -2.63
CA ARG A 207 10.75 13.54 -2.47
C ARG A 207 10.64 14.51 -3.64
N VAL A 208 9.51 14.49 -4.31
CA VAL A 208 9.23 15.26 -5.53
C VAL A 208 7.95 16.05 -5.32
N SER A 209 7.94 17.32 -5.69
CA SER A 209 6.76 18.18 -5.57
C SER A 209 5.63 17.77 -6.51
N SER A 210 4.43 18.28 -6.26
CA SER A 210 3.27 18.18 -7.18
C SER A 210 3.55 18.66 -8.62
N ALA A 211 4.55 19.52 -8.81
CA ALA A 211 4.99 20.01 -10.12
C ALA A 211 6.02 19.11 -10.84
N GLY A 212 6.43 17.99 -10.21
CA GLY A 212 7.44 17.08 -10.74
C GLY A 212 8.87 17.56 -10.53
N GLU A 213 9.12 18.44 -9.56
CA GLU A 213 10.46 18.93 -9.24
C GLU A 213 11.03 18.18 -8.03
N LEU A 214 12.30 17.77 -8.11
CA LEU A 214 12.98 17.10 -7.01
C LEU A 214 13.24 18.09 -5.87
N GLU A 215 12.80 17.72 -4.67
CA GLU A 215 12.96 18.54 -3.46
C GLU A 215 14.06 18.00 -2.54
N ALA A 216 14.10 16.69 -2.36
CA ALA A 216 15.05 16.03 -1.47
C ALA A 216 15.47 14.64 -1.99
N LEU A 217 16.66 14.21 -1.57
CA LEU A 217 17.17 12.85 -1.76
C LEU A 217 17.75 12.33 -0.44
N SER A 218 17.26 11.18 0.02
CA SER A 218 17.76 10.47 1.22
C SER A 218 19.22 10.07 1.06
N GLU A 219 19.91 9.55 2.08
CA GLU A 219 21.17 8.81 1.85
C GLU A 219 20.97 7.58 0.92
N GLU A 220 22.06 6.96 0.45
CA GLU A 220 22.00 5.76 -0.39
C GLU A 220 21.28 4.63 0.33
N LEU A 221 20.29 4.01 -0.32
CA LEU A 221 19.60 2.86 0.25
C LEU A 221 20.54 1.64 0.23
N PRO A 222 20.52 0.81 1.28
CA PRO A 222 21.41 -0.35 1.36
C PRO A 222 21.07 -1.45 0.35
N ILE A 223 19.83 -1.47 -0.14
CA ILE A 223 19.36 -2.41 -1.15
C ILE A 223 18.63 -1.62 -2.23
N CYS A 224 18.98 -1.90 -3.48
CA CYS A 224 18.44 -1.21 -4.65
C CYS A 224 17.62 -2.16 -5.52
N LEU A 225 16.37 -2.32 -5.07
CA LEU A 225 15.32 -3.06 -5.73
C LEU A 225 14.13 -2.13 -6.02
N PRO A 226 13.17 -2.56 -6.85
CA PRO A 226 11.87 -1.93 -6.95
C PRO A 226 11.06 -2.04 -5.66
N HIS A 227 10.61 -0.89 -5.16
CA HIS A 227 9.87 -0.77 -3.90
C HIS A 227 8.76 0.26 -3.97
N ALA A 228 7.73 0.02 -3.16
CA ALA A 228 6.68 0.99 -2.85
C ALA A 228 7.02 1.59 -1.49
N PRO A 229 7.32 2.89 -1.40
CA PRO A 229 7.34 3.58 -0.13
C PRO A 229 5.97 3.52 0.56
N VAL A 230 5.97 3.53 1.88
CA VAL A 230 4.76 3.66 2.71
C VAL A 230 4.88 4.94 3.53
N LEU A 231 3.83 5.75 3.56
CA LEU A 231 3.75 6.98 4.36
C LEU A 231 2.82 6.73 5.54
N THR A 232 3.27 7.03 6.75
CA THR A 232 2.48 6.86 7.97
C THR A 232 3.00 7.74 9.10
N ASP A 233 2.12 8.13 10.03
CA ASP A 233 2.52 8.65 11.35
C ASP A 233 2.69 7.43 12.27
N MET A 234 3.90 6.87 12.28
CA MET A 234 4.16 5.57 12.88
C MET A 234 4.33 5.65 14.39
N THR A 235 4.64 6.84 14.92
CA THR A 235 4.83 7.05 16.36
C THR A 235 3.66 7.78 17.03
N GLY A 236 2.71 8.28 16.25
CA GLY A 236 1.52 9.00 16.73
C GLY A 236 1.84 10.42 17.19
N ASP A 237 2.97 11.00 16.77
CA ASP A 237 3.41 12.34 17.17
C ASP A 237 3.00 13.45 16.18
N GLY A 238 2.44 13.05 15.03
CA GLY A 238 1.94 13.93 13.98
C GLY A 238 2.97 14.26 12.90
N ASP A 239 4.23 13.83 13.04
CA ASP A 239 5.19 13.82 11.96
C ASP A 239 4.93 12.59 11.06
N ILE A 240 5.27 12.69 9.78
CA ILE A 240 5.07 11.59 8.82
C ILE A 240 6.41 10.91 8.57
N GLU A 241 6.42 9.60 8.67
CA GLU A 241 7.53 8.74 8.31
C GLU A 241 7.33 8.09 6.95
N VAL A 242 8.45 7.83 6.26
CA VAL A 242 8.53 7.09 5.01
C VAL A 242 9.25 5.78 5.26
N VAL A 243 8.57 4.66 5.02
CA VAL A 243 9.16 3.33 5.11
C VAL A 243 9.51 2.82 3.71
N VAL A 244 10.79 2.51 3.49
CA VAL A 244 11.28 1.86 2.26
C VAL A 244 12.13 0.66 2.63
N HIS A 245 11.76 -0.53 2.13
CA HIS A 245 12.22 -1.81 2.65
C HIS A 245 11.88 -1.97 4.14
N THR A 246 12.88 -1.73 4.98
CA THR A 246 12.88 -1.80 6.45
C THR A 246 13.54 -0.57 7.05
N THR A 247 13.88 0.42 6.22
CA THR A 247 14.42 1.71 6.64
C THR A 247 13.28 2.68 6.87
N VAL A 248 13.37 3.44 7.95
CA VAL A 248 12.45 4.53 8.28
C VAL A 248 13.16 5.85 8.05
N PHE A 249 12.51 6.75 7.32
CA PHE A 249 12.95 8.12 7.07
C PHE A 249 11.92 9.11 7.60
N SER A 250 12.36 10.27 8.07
CA SER A 250 11.46 11.43 8.20
C SER A 250 10.98 11.87 6.81
N ALA A 251 9.69 12.17 6.63
CA ALA A 251 9.19 12.72 5.37
C ALA A 251 9.61 14.19 5.13
N ASP A 252 9.99 14.93 6.19
CA ASP A 252 10.38 16.34 6.10
C ASP A 252 11.75 16.53 5.43
N ASP A 253 12.77 15.80 5.88
CA ASP A 253 14.14 15.99 5.39
C ASP A 253 14.81 14.72 4.82
N LEU A 254 14.08 13.58 4.80
CA LEU A 254 14.59 12.27 4.41
C LEU A 254 15.78 11.80 5.26
N ALA A 255 15.93 12.30 6.49
CA ALA A 255 16.88 11.76 7.44
C ALA A 255 16.46 10.36 7.88
N THR A 256 17.42 9.45 7.98
CA THR A 256 17.18 8.10 8.49
C THR A 256 16.89 8.16 9.99
N GLU A 257 15.71 7.71 10.40
CA GLU A 257 15.28 7.65 11.79
C GLU A 257 15.51 6.26 12.40
N ALA A 258 15.26 5.21 11.60
CA ALA A 258 15.62 3.85 11.94
C ALA A 258 16.33 3.18 10.77
N SER A 259 17.51 2.63 11.05
CA SER A 259 18.27 1.87 10.05
C SER A 259 17.69 0.47 9.87
N PRO A 260 17.74 -0.08 8.65
CA PRO A 260 17.11 -1.35 8.33
C PRO A 260 17.82 -2.53 8.99
N LEU A 261 17.07 -3.63 9.13
CA LEU A 261 17.69 -4.95 9.30
C LEU A 261 18.60 -5.26 8.11
N THR A 262 19.62 -6.08 8.34
CA THR A 262 20.59 -6.47 7.29
C THR A 262 20.58 -7.97 7.08
N GLY A 263 21.10 -8.40 5.92
CA GLY A 263 21.14 -9.80 5.56
C GLY A 263 19.78 -10.31 5.11
N ARG A 264 19.45 -11.54 5.50
CA ARG A 264 18.24 -12.27 5.10
C ARG A 264 16.97 -11.42 5.23
N GLU A 265 16.75 -10.86 6.41
CA GLU A 265 15.54 -10.14 6.80
C GLU A 265 15.59 -8.67 6.37
N GLY A 266 16.77 -8.19 5.98
CA GLY A 266 16.94 -6.89 5.36
C GLY A 266 16.47 -6.83 3.90
N GLY A 267 16.23 -7.99 3.26
CA GLY A 267 15.84 -8.09 1.85
C GLY A 267 16.63 -9.11 1.02
N ASP A 268 17.64 -9.78 1.60
CA ASP A 268 18.45 -10.77 0.86
C ASP A 268 17.70 -12.10 0.59
N ALA A 269 16.68 -12.45 1.39
CA ALA A 269 15.89 -13.67 1.20
C ALA A 269 14.76 -13.53 0.17
N ARG A 270 15.01 -12.81 -0.92
CA ARG A 270 14.07 -12.75 -2.04
C ARG A 270 13.98 -14.08 -2.78
N SER A 271 12.78 -14.42 -3.22
CA SER A 271 12.61 -15.51 -4.19
C SER A 271 13.30 -15.14 -5.51
N PRO A 272 14.01 -16.06 -6.19
CA PRO A 272 14.56 -15.81 -7.53
C PRO A 272 13.50 -15.45 -8.59
N THR A 273 12.22 -15.69 -8.30
CA THR A 273 11.10 -15.31 -9.17
C THR A 273 10.51 -13.93 -8.86
N TYR A 274 11.01 -13.27 -7.81
CA TYR A 274 10.57 -11.96 -7.34
C TYR A 274 11.57 -10.88 -7.75
N TRP A 275 11.08 -9.81 -8.38
CA TRP A 275 11.90 -8.71 -8.89
C TRP A 275 11.88 -7.50 -7.96
N ASN A 276 10.84 -7.37 -7.13
CA ASN A 276 10.69 -6.39 -6.06
C ASN A 276 11.34 -6.91 -4.77
N GLY A 277 11.71 -6.01 -3.86
CA GLY A 277 12.04 -6.43 -2.49
C GLY A 277 10.84 -6.33 -1.55
N PRO A 278 11.07 -6.40 -0.21
CA PRO A 278 10.03 -6.30 0.81
C PRO A 278 9.15 -5.07 0.64
N ILE A 279 7.85 -5.28 0.43
CA ILE A 279 6.84 -4.21 0.52
C ILE A 279 6.26 -4.30 1.92
N PRO A 280 6.54 -3.33 2.80
CA PRO A 280 6.10 -3.40 4.18
C PRO A 280 4.60 -3.16 4.31
N ALA A 281 3.97 -3.85 5.26
CA ALA A 281 2.74 -3.41 5.87
C ALA A 281 3.11 -2.69 7.18
N VAL A 282 2.56 -1.49 7.40
CA VAL A 282 2.83 -0.70 8.60
C VAL A 282 1.52 -0.52 9.35
N VAL A 283 1.47 -0.99 10.59
CA VAL A 283 0.24 -1.08 11.39
C VAL A 283 0.56 -1.30 12.86
N ASP A 284 -0.26 -0.73 13.74
CA ASP A 284 -0.26 -1.02 15.17
C ASP A 284 -0.82 -2.43 15.41
N LEU A 285 0.06 -3.40 15.69
CA LEU A 285 -0.32 -4.81 15.81
C LEU A 285 -0.81 -5.18 17.21
N ASP A 286 -0.38 -4.46 18.24
CA ASP A 286 -0.65 -4.78 19.64
C ASP A 286 -1.53 -3.74 20.37
N GLY A 287 -1.89 -2.66 19.69
CA GLY A 287 -2.77 -1.62 20.17
C GLY A 287 -2.11 -0.62 21.11
N ASP A 288 -0.78 -0.47 21.06
CA ASP A 288 -0.03 0.45 21.93
C ASP A 288 0.03 1.90 21.41
N GLY A 289 -0.47 2.14 20.19
CA GLY A 289 -0.50 3.44 19.54
C GLY A 289 0.74 3.74 18.69
N THR A 290 1.73 2.86 18.67
CA THR A 290 2.85 2.89 17.72
C THR A 290 2.66 1.80 16.67
N GLN A 291 3.19 2.02 15.47
CA GLN A 291 3.02 1.09 14.35
C GLN A 291 4.28 0.29 14.11
N GLU A 292 4.12 -1.03 14.00
CA GLU A 292 5.18 -1.94 13.58
C GLU A 292 5.27 -2.03 12.07
N ILE A 293 6.47 -2.39 11.59
CA ILE A 293 6.73 -2.72 10.20
C ILE A 293 6.74 -4.24 10.06
N ALA A 294 5.78 -4.78 9.33
CA ALA A 294 5.68 -6.19 8.99
C ALA A 294 6.10 -6.44 7.53
N THR A 295 7.04 -7.35 7.33
CA THR A 295 7.41 -7.89 6.00
C THR A 295 7.12 -9.39 5.95
N GLY A 296 7.48 -10.09 4.88
CA GLY A 296 7.25 -11.54 4.81
C GLY A 296 8.15 -12.35 5.75
N LEU A 297 9.20 -11.74 6.29
CA LEU A 297 10.23 -12.43 7.06
C LEU A 297 10.35 -11.98 8.52
N HIS A 298 9.87 -10.80 8.86
CA HIS A 298 9.98 -10.28 10.22
C HIS A 298 8.95 -9.20 10.50
N ILE A 299 8.80 -8.93 11.79
CA ILE A 299 8.15 -7.75 12.33
C ILE A 299 9.22 -6.96 13.09
N GLN A 300 9.26 -5.65 12.94
CA GLN A 300 10.14 -4.75 13.68
C GLN A 300 9.35 -3.55 14.21
N GLU A 301 9.83 -3.00 15.31
CA GLU A 301 9.36 -1.74 15.89
C GLU A 301 9.66 -0.55 14.97
N ALA A 302 9.01 0.58 15.23
CA ALA A 302 9.28 1.86 14.58
C ALA A 302 10.77 2.28 14.65
N ASP A 303 11.47 1.95 15.74
CA ASP A 303 12.90 2.24 15.92
C ASP A 303 13.85 1.28 15.19
N GLY A 304 13.30 0.31 14.44
CA GLY A 304 14.02 -0.71 13.69
C GLY A 304 14.45 -1.92 14.51
N THR A 305 14.10 -1.98 15.80
CA THR A 305 14.35 -3.17 16.63
C THR A 305 13.49 -4.34 16.12
N PRO A 306 14.07 -5.51 15.81
CA PRO A 306 13.28 -6.65 15.38
C PRO A 306 12.47 -7.20 16.56
N ARG A 307 11.16 -7.37 16.36
CA ARG A 307 10.22 -7.98 17.32
C ARG A 307 10.20 -9.50 17.14
N CYS A 308 10.01 -9.99 15.91
CA CYS A 308 10.02 -11.42 15.62
C CYS A 308 10.42 -11.74 14.18
N PHE A 309 10.71 -13.01 13.91
CA PHE A 309 11.12 -13.52 12.60
C PHE A 309 10.27 -14.72 12.19
N THR A 310 10.06 -14.89 10.89
CA THR A 310 9.40 -16.06 10.32
C THR A 310 10.41 -17.07 9.78
N ASP A 311 10.07 -18.35 9.87
CA ASP A 311 10.83 -19.44 9.23
C ASP A 311 10.51 -19.59 7.73
N ALA A 312 9.72 -18.68 7.14
CA ALA A 312 9.32 -18.74 5.74
C ALA A 312 10.56 -18.64 4.84
N PRO A 313 10.82 -19.56 3.89
CA PRO A 313 12.10 -19.64 3.19
C PRO A 313 12.46 -18.40 2.35
N TYR A 314 11.46 -17.60 1.96
CA TYR A 314 11.60 -16.39 1.17
C TYR A 314 10.63 -15.32 1.68
N ASP A 315 10.98 -14.07 1.39
CA ASP A 315 10.12 -12.92 1.57
C ASP A 315 8.87 -12.98 0.67
N GLY A 316 7.84 -12.22 1.04
CA GLY A 316 6.53 -12.23 0.40
C GLY A 316 5.79 -10.91 0.58
N TRP A 317 4.65 -10.77 -0.10
CA TRP A 317 3.77 -9.62 0.11
C TRP A 317 2.99 -9.83 1.39
N THR A 318 3.09 -8.85 2.28
CA THR A 318 2.43 -8.87 3.58
C THR A 318 1.18 -8.00 3.56
N ALA A 319 0.12 -8.52 4.14
CA ALA A 319 -1.06 -7.77 4.54
C ALA A 319 -1.35 -8.09 6.00
N VAL A 320 -1.97 -7.17 6.71
CA VAL A 320 -2.41 -7.39 8.10
C VAL A 320 -3.90 -7.16 8.20
N ALA A 321 -4.60 -8.03 8.93
CA ALA A 321 -6.00 -7.87 9.25
C ALA A 321 -6.34 -8.64 10.52
N ASP A 322 -7.35 -8.17 11.28
CA ASP A 322 -7.99 -9.00 12.30
C ASP A 322 -8.89 -10.03 11.60
N LEU A 323 -8.38 -11.25 11.43
CA LEU A 323 -9.05 -12.33 10.70
C LEU A 323 -9.97 -13.16 11.60
N ASN A 324 -9.84 -13.00 12.92
CA ASN A 324 -10.50 -13.85 13.90
C ASN A 324 -11.53 -13.08 14.78
N GLY A 325 -11.47 -11.76 14.78
CA GLY A 325 -12.35 -10.83 15.50
C GLY A 325 -11.97 -10.57 16.95
N ASP A 326 -10.71 -10.79 17.37
CA ASP A 326 -10.24 -10.56 18.73
C ASP A 326 -9.63 -9.17 18.97
N GLY A 327 -9.48 -8.37 17.91
CA GLY A 327 -8.91 -7.04 17.96
C GLY A 327 -7.38 -7.00 17.86
N ILE A 328 -6.71 -8.13 17.60
CA ILE A 328 -5.28 -8.23 17.32
C ILE A 328 -5.11 -8.52 15.82
N GLY A 329 -4.11 -7.90 15.17
CA GLY A 329 -3.85 -8.11 13.75
C GLY A 329 -3.12 -9.42 13.49
N GLU A 330 -3.60 -10.22 12.52
CA GLU A 330 -2.83 -11.33 11.94
C GLU A 330 -2.13 -10.92 10.64
N GLY A 331 -0.91 -11.42 10.46
CA GLY A 331 -0.14 -11.25 9.23
C GLY A 331 -0.50 -12.29 8.19
N VAL A 332 -0.82 -11.86 6.98
CA VAL A 332 -0.98 -12.72 5.80
C VAL A 332 0.20 -12.49 4.86
N ILE A 333 1.00 -13.53 4.66
CA ILE A 333 2.17 -13.48 3.79
C ILE A 333 1.89 -14.32 2.56
N THR A 334 1.99 -13.70 1.38
CA THR A 334 1.81 -14.38 0.10
C THR A 334 3.09 -14.38 -0.72
N GLY A 335 3.49 -15.54 -1.23
CA GLY A 335 4.74 -15.66 -1.95
C GLY A 335 5.06 -17.11 -2.31
N ASN A 336 5.83 -17.31 -3.39
CA ASN A 336 6.35 -18.62 -3.80
C ASN A 336 5.29 -19.75 -3.91
N GLY A 337 4.06 -19.40 -4.29
CA GLY A 337 2.94 -20.36 -4.43
C GLY A 337 2.32 -20.81 -3.12
N SER A 338 2.62 -20.15 -2.00
CA SER A 338 2.02 -20.38 -0.69
C SER A 338 1.38 -19.11 -0.12
N ILE A 339 0.42 -19.32 0.78
CA ILE A 339 -0.13 -18.32 1.68
C ILE A 339 0.15 -18.81 3.09
N THR A 340 0.75 -17.96 3.92
CA THR A 340 1.02 -18.20 5.32
C THR A 340 0.25 -17.17 6.14
N ILE A 341 -0.41 -17.62 7.22
CA ILE A 341 -0.98 -16.72 8.22
C ILE A 341 -0.10 -16.86 9.46
N VAL A 342 0.38 -15.74 9.98
CA VAL A 342 1.22 -15.62 11.17
C VAL A 342 0.54 -14.75 12.21
#